data_AF-A0A661D0D2-F1
#
_entry.id   AF-A0A661D0D2-F1
#
_cell.length_a   1.000
_cell.length_b   1.000
_cell.length_c   1.000
_cell.angle_alpha   90.00
_cell.angle_beta   90.00
_cell.angle_gamma   90.00
#
_symmetry.space_group_name_H-M   'P 1'
#
loop_
_entity.id
_entity.type
_entity.pdbx_description
1 polymer ?
#
loop_
_entity_poly.entity_id
_entity_poly.type
_entity_poly.pdbx_seq_one_letter_code
_entity_poly.pdbx_strand_id
1 'polypeptide(L)'
;MKFGMQIIDMTLCGTSLRVEVASTPEETQKGLMFREKLPENQGMLFTFNQPQRVSFWMANTAIPLDIGFFTKDGKLREVHSLKPFDLTSVFSKRDDIQYALEVNRGWFGHHCGKGLG
;
A
#
# COMPACT_ATOMS: atom_id res chain seq x y z
N MET A 1 -26.16 3.60 -0.64
CA MET A 1 -24.97 4.45 -0.42
C MET A 1 -24.09 3.72 0.58
N LYS A 2 -22.89 3.28 0.20
CA LYS A 2 -21.94 2.69 1.16
C LYS A 2 -21.11 3.84 1.73
N PHE A 3 -21.24 4.09 3.03
CA PHE A 3 -20.42 5.07 3.75
C PHE A 3 -19.13 4.38 4.18
N GLY A 4 -17.98 4.86 3.69
CA GLY A 4 -16.64 4.36 4.04
C GLY A 4 -15.95 3.56 2.94
N MET A 5 -14.61 3.45 3.06
CA MET A 5 -13.77 2.68 2.14
C MET A 5 -14.25 1.22 2.06
N GLN A 6 -14.19 0.65 0.86
CA GLN A 6 -14.49 -0.76 0.67
C GLN A 6 -13.43 -1.61 1.38
N ILE A 7 -13.83 -2.68 2.05
CA ILE A 7 -12.90 -3.68 2.59
C ILE A 7 -12.95 -4.92 1.70
N ILE A 8 -11.79 -5.46 1.34
CA ILE A 8 -11.67 -6.73 0.64
C ILE A 8 -10.72 -7.67 1.38
N ASP A 9 -11.03 -8.96 1.34
CA ASP A 9 -10.10 -10.01 1.72
C ASP A 9 -9.39 -10.51 0.44
N MET A 10 -8.07 -10.56 0.46
CA MET A 10 -7.23 -11.01 -0.65
C MET A 10 -6.16 -11.97 -0.17
N THR A 11 -5.51 -12.69 -1.08
CA THR A 11 -4.35 -13.53 -0.77
C THR A 11 -3.14 -12.99 -1.51
N LEU A 12 -2.05 -12.78 -0.79
CA LEU A 12 -0.77 -12.39 -1.37
C LEU A 12 0.32 -13.25 -0.73
N CYS A 13 1.19 -13.84 -1.55
CA CYS A 13 2.29 -14.69 -1.08
C CYS A 13 1.81 -15.82 -0.15
N GLY A 14 0.66 -16.42 -0.46
CA GLY A 14 0.05 -17.49 0.35
C GLY A 14 -0.55 -17.03 1.68
N THR A 15 -0.55 -15.74 1.99
CA THR A 15 -1.08 -15.17 3.23
C THR A 15 -2.36 -14.37 2.95
N SER A 16 -3.39 -14.58 3.76
CA SER A 16 -4.62 -13.79 3.70
C SER A 16 -4.40 -12.38 4.26
N LEU A 17 -4.86 -11.38 3.53
CA LEU A 17 -4.79 -9.96 3.87
C LEU A 17 -6.17 -9.35 3.80
N ARG A 18 -6.55 -8.59 4.82
CA ARG A 18 -7.75 -7.76 4.81
C ARG A 18 -7.37 -6.31 4.58
N VAL A 19 -7.79 -5.73 3.46
CA VAL A 19 -7.37 -4.38 3.08
C VAL A 19 -8.54 -3.44 2.88
N GLU A 20 -8.38 -2.21 3.33
CA GLU A 20 -9.24 -1.09 2.94
C GLU A 20 -8.80 -0.59 1.56
N VAL A 21 -9.76 -0.32 0.69
CA VAL A 21 -9.50 0.13 -0.69
C VAL A 21 -9.69 1.64 -0.75
N ALA A 22 -8.59 2.35 -1.01
CA ALA A 22 -8.58 3.77 -1.32
C ALA A 22 -8.68 3.95 -2.83
N SER A 23 -9.84 4.42 -3.29
CA SER A 23 -10.21 4.50 -4.71
C SER A 23 -10.50 5.92 -5.20
N THR A 24 -10.73 6.86 -4.28
CA THR A 24 -10.87 8.28 -4.62
C THR A 24 -9.59 9.07 -4.31
N PRO A 25 -9.41 10.27 -4.90
CA PRO A 25 -8.30 11.16 -4.54
C PRO A 25 -8.26 11.49 -3.04
N GLU A 26 -9.42 11.69 -2.41
CA GLU A 26 -9.53 12.02 -0.98
C GLU A 26 -9.12 10.84 -0.10
N GLU A 27 -9.57 9.63 -0.44
CA GLU A 27 -9.16 8.40 0.26
C GLU A 27 -7.67 8.15 0.11
N THR A 28 -7.13 8.35 -1.11
CA THR A 28 -5.70 8.20 -1.41
C THR A 28 -4.87 9.21 -0.63
N GLN A 29 -5.28 10.47 -0.62
CA GLN A 29 -4.56 11.53 0.10
C GLN A 29 -4.59 11.31 1.61
N LYS A 30 -5.70 10.78 2.15
CA LYS A 30 -5.82 10.45 3.57
C LYS A 30 -4.98 9.24 3.96
N GLY A 31 -4.96 8.19 3.14
CA GLY A 31 -4.19 6.98 3.43
C GLY A 31 -4.43 6.44 4.86
N LEU A 32 -3.34 6.03 5.51
CA LEU A 32 -3.32 5.55 6.90
C LEU A 32 -3.06 6.67 7.95
N MET A 33 -3.26 7.94 7.59
CA MET A 33 -3.07 9.07 8.52
C MET A 33 -3.85 8.91 9.83
N PHE A 34 -3.25 9.39 10.93
CA PHE A 34 -3.83 9.46 12.27
C PHE A 34 -4.21 8.11 12.91
N ARG A 35 -3.81 6.99 12.31
CA ARG A 35 -3.99 5.68 12.94
C ARG A 35 -2.90 5.43 13.96
N GLU A 36 -3.28 4.92 15.12
CA GLU A 36 -2.34 4.53 16.19
C GLU A 36 -1.69 3.17 15.92
N LYS A 37 -2.40 2.27 15.25
CA LYS A 37 -1.95 0.93 14.92
C LYS A 37 -2.60 0.40 13.64
N LEU A 38 -1.91 -0.52 12.98
CA LEU A 38 -2.43 -1.35 11.90
C LEU A 38 -2.27 -2.80 12.35
N PRO A 39 -3.35 -3.58 12.50
CA PRO A 39 -3.23 -4.99 12.86
C PRO A 39 -2.38 -5.78 11.86
N GLU A 40 -1.82 -6.88 12.31
CA GLU A 40 -1.14 -7.83 11.41
C GLU A 40 -2.12 -8.31 10.32
N ASN A 41 -1.60 -8.54 9.11
CA ASN A 41 -2.39 -8.96 7.95
C ASN A 41 -3.55 -8.01 7.60
N GLN A 42 -3.36 -6.72 7.90
CA GLN A 42 -4.18 -5.64 7.38
C GLN A 42 -3.33 -4.63 6.61
N GLY A 43 -4.00 -3.87 5.74
CA GLY A 43 -3.34 -2.85 4.93
C GLY A 43 -4.33 -1.94 4.22
N MET A 44 -3.79 -1.08 3.37
CA MET A 44 -4.56 -0.21 2.49
C MET A 44 -4.10 -0.41 1.04
N LEU A 45 -5.06 -0.74 0.18
CA LEU A 45 -4.87 -0.90 -1.25
C LEU A 45 -5.30 0.37 -1.97
N PHE A 46 -4.35 1.02 -2.62
CA PHE A 46 -4.58 2.17 -3.47
C PHE A 46 -4.79 1.70 -4.91
N THR A 47 -5.84 2.19 -5.56
CA THR A 47 -6.16 1.86 -6.96
C THR A 47 -6.14 3.10 -7.83
N PHE A 48 -5.51 3.02 -9.00
CA PHE A 48 -5.43 4.14 -9.95
C PHE A 48 -6.32 3.92 -11.17
N ASN A 49 -6.76 4.99 -11.85
CA ASN A 49 -7.60 4.84 -13.05
C ASN A 49 -6.83 4.28 -14.25
N GLN A 50 -5.53 4.54 -14.30
CA GLN A 50 -4.62 4.06 -15.34
C GLN A 50 -3.25 3.75 -14.72
N PRO A 51 -2.47 2.83 -15.32
CA PRO A 51 -1.09 2.61 -14.93
C PRO A 51 -0.30 3.92 -15.03
N GLN A 52 0.42 4.26 -13.97
CA GLN A 52 1.18 5.50 -13.90
C GLN A 52 2.33 5.39 -12.90
N ARG A 53 3.27 6.34 -12.96
CA ARG A 53 4.23 6.54 -11.87
C ARG A 53 3.53 7.20 -10.69
N VAL A 54 3.78 6.70 -9.48
CA VAL A 54 3.13 7.17 -8.26
C VAL A 54 4.14 7.53 -7.18
N SER A 55 3.71 8.32 -6.21
CA SER A 55 4.55 8.72 -5.08
C SER A 55 3.76 8.77 -3.79
N PHE A 56 4.39 8.33 -2.71
CA PHE A 56 3.81 8.28 -1.37
C PHE A 56 4.67 9.03 -0.37
N TRP A 57 4.05 9.54 0.68
CA TRP A 57 4.69 10.19 1.82
C TRP A 57 4.01 9.73 3.10
N MET A 58 4.54 10.12 4.26
CA MET A 58 4.06 9.67 5.57
C MET A 58 3.55 10.82 6.43
N ALA A 59 3.06 11.89 5.80
CA ALA A 59 2.43 13.00 6.50
C ALA A 59 1.37 12.46 7.47
N ASN A 60 1.45 12.83 8.76
CA ASN A 60 0.53 12.38 9.82
C ASN A 60 0.37 10.86 10.00
N THR A 61 1.30 10.05 9.49
CA THR A 61 1.27 8.58 9.65
C THR A 61 2.35 8.15 10.65
N ALA A 62 1.91 7.69 11.83
CA ALA A 62 2.80 7.29 12.94
C ALA A 62 3.31 5.84 12.81
N ILE A 63 2.56 4.99 12.11
CA ILE A 63 2.87 3.57 11.96
C ILE A 63 4.00 3.41 10.93
N PRO A 64 5.07 2.65 11.19
CA PRO A 64 6.08 2.34 10.19
C PRO A 64 5.51 1.36 9.16
N LEU A 65 5.59 1.72 7.88
CA LEU A 65 4.99 0.94 6.79
C LEU A 65 6.05 0.46 5.79
N ASP A 66 5.70 -0.59 5.06
CA ASP A 66 6.24 -0.87 3.73
C ASP A 66 5.13 -0.62 2.69
N ILE A 67 5.52 -0.20 1.50
CA ILE A 67 4.65 -0.07 0.35
C ILE A 67 5.11 -0.97 -0.79
N GLY A 68 4.21 -1.83 -1.26
CA GLY A 68 4.40 -2.66 -2.45
C GLY A 68 3.75 -2.01 -3.67
N PHE A 69 4.46 -1.95 -4.80
CA PHE A 69 3.92 -1.43 -6.06
C PHE A 69 3.66 -2.56 -7.05
N PHE A 70 2.47 -2.56 -7.65
CA PHE A 70 1.99 -3.65 -8.50
C PHE A 70 1.57 -3.17 -9.88
N THR A 71 1.86 -3.96 -10.90
CA THR A 71 1.36 -3.76 -12.27
C THR A 71 -0.11 -4.17 -12.40
N LYS A 72 -0.73 -3.84 -13.54
CA LYS A 72 -2.16 -4.13 -13.80
C LYS A 72 -2.52 -5.62 -13.74
N ASP A 73 -1.57 -6.50 -14.04
CA ASP A 73 -1.71 -7.95 -13.90
C ASP A 73 -1.49 -8.46 -12.46
N GLY A 74 -1.37 -7.56 -11.48
CA GLY A 74 -1.27 -7.89 -10.06
C GLY A 74 0.12 -8.35 -9.61
N LYS A 75 1.16 -8.16 -10.43
CA LYS A 75 2.54 -8.55 -10.06
C LYS A 75 3.20 -7.49 -9.20
N LEU A 76 3.71 -7.89 -8.03
CA LEU A 76 4.56 -7.06 -7.18
C LEU A 76 5.90 -6.79 -7.87
N ARG A 77 6.25 -5.52 -8.07
CA ARG A 77 7.49 -5.11 -8.75
C ARG A 77 8.53 -4.51 -7.84
N GLU A 78 8.07 -3.82 -6.81
CA GLU A 78 8.92 -3.04 -5.93
C GLU A 78 8.34 -3.04 -4.53
N VAL A 79 9.21 -3.07 -3.52
CA VAL A 79 8.84 -2.82 -2.13
C VAL A 79 9.77 -1.73 -1.59
N HIS A 80 9.20 -0.74 -0.94
CA HIS A 80 9.94 0.35 -0.31
C HIS A 80 9.47 0.53 1.14
N SER A 81 10.40 0.81 2.05
CA SER A 81 10.04 1.16 3.43
C SER A 81 9.74 2.65 3.55
N LEU A 82 8.64 2.97 4.23
CA LEU A 82 8.19 4.33 4.46
C LEU A 82 8.39 4.71 5.93
N LYS A 83 8.99 5.87 6.21
CA LYS A 83 9.35 6.32 7.56
C LYS A 83 8.23 7.17 8.18
N PRO A 84 7.81 6.91 9.44
CA PRO A 84 6.78 7.71 10.09
C PRO A 84 7.05 9.22 10.02
N PHE A 85 6.01 9.99 9.74
CA PHE A 85 6.03 11.47 9.61
C PHE A 85 6.98 12.04 8.55
N ASP A 86 7.61 11.22 7.71
CA ASP A 86 8.52 11.67 6.65
C ASP A 86 7.72 12.24 5.48
N LEU A 87 7.96 13.51 5.17
CA LEU A 87 7.30 14.22 4.05
C LEU A 87 8.04 14.04 2.73
N THR A 88 9.20 13.37 2.74
CA THR A 88 9.95 13.07 1.51
C THR A 88 9.19 12.05 0.68
N SER A 89 8.79 12.44 -0.53
CA SER A 89 8.08 11.55 -1.43
C SER A 89 8.95 10.37 -1.86
N VAL A 90 8.43 9.15 -1.67
CA VAL A 90 8.97 7.91 -2.20
C VAL A 90 8.23 7.58 -3.50
N PHE A 91 8.93 7.70 -4.62
CA PHE A 91 8.40 7.41 -5.95
C PHE A 91 8.54 5.94 -6.30
N SER A 92 7.56 5.37 -7.00
CA SER A 92 7.77 4.14 -7.76
C SER A 92 8.88 4.39 -8.79
N LYS A 93 9.75 3.39 -9.00
CA LYS A 93 10.77 3.46 -10.05
C LYS A 93 10.13 3.27 -11.42
N ARG A 94 9.10 2.42 -11.50
CA ARG A 94 8.31 2.16 -12.70
C ARG A 94 7.14 3.14 -12.87
N ASP A 95 6.67 3.25 -14.10
CA ASP A 95 5.55 4.08 -14.54
C ASP A 95 4.30 3.27 -14.98
N ASP A 96 4.34 1.94 -14.85
CA ASP A 96 3.24 1.02 -15.16
C ASP A 96 2.53 0.50 -13.89
N ILE A 97 2.56 1.28 -12.80
CA ILE A 97 1.95 0.91 -11.52
C ILE A 97 0.45 1.15 -11.56
N GLN A 98 -0.31 0.08 -11.32
CA GLN A 98 -1.77 0.09 -11.27
C GLN A 98 -2.32 0.09 -9.84
N TYR A 99 -1.55 -0.50 -8.91
CA TYR A 99 -1.92 -0.61 -7.51
C TYR A 99 -0.71 -0.35 -6.59
N ALA A 100 -0.98 0.18 -5.40
CA ALA A 100 -0.02 0.20 -4.32
C ALA A 100 -0.66 -0.38 -3.05
N LEU A 101 0.10 -1.14 -2.26
CA LEU A 101 -0.37 -1.74 -1.01
C LEU A 101 0.53 -1.30 0.14
N GLU A 102 -0.04 -0.54 1.07
CA GLU A 102 0.60 -0.22 2.35
C GLU A 102 0.25 -1.29 3.39
N VAL A 103 1.28 -1.81 4.06
CA VAL A 103 1.20 -2.80 5.15
C VAL A 103 2.21 -2.43 6.23
N ASN A 104 2.11 -3.07 7.40
CA ASN A 104 3.14 -2.94 8.44
C ASN A 104 4.55 -3.22 7.87
N ARG A 105 5.53 -2.41 8.28
CA ARG A 105 6.92 -2.60 7.86
C ARG A 105 7.40 -4.02 8.14
N GLY A 106 8.08 -4.61 7.16
CA GLY A 106 8.61 -5.97 7.20
C GLY A 106 7.64 -7.05 6.71
N TRP A 107 6.36 -6.73 6.51
CA TRP A 107 5.34 -7.72 6.12
C TRP A 107 5.70 -8.43 4.81
N PHE A 108 6.10 -7.70 3.75
CA PHE A 108 6.52 -8.33 2.49
C PHE A 108 7.73 -9.24 2.68
N GLY A 109 8.71 -8.82 3.49
CA GLY A 109 9.90 -9.63 3.77
C GLY A 109 9.57 -10.94 4.48
N HIS A 110 8.60 -10.93 5.40
CA HIS A 110 8.17 -12.11 6.14
C HIS A 110 7.34 -13.08 5.29
N HIS A 111 6.44 -12.56 4.44
CA HIS A 111 5.45 -13.39 3.73
C HIS A 111 5.83 -13.70 2.27
N CYS A 112 6.51 -12.81 1.56
CA CYS A 112 6.80 -12.96 0.13
C CYS A 112 8.21 -13.50 -0.18
N GLY A 113 9.11 -13.53 0.81
CA GLY A 113 10.51 -13.93 0.61
C GLY A 113 11.27 -13.06 -0.41
N LYS A 114 12.48 -13.48 -0.81
CA LYS A 114 13.33 -12.78 -1.80
C LYS A 114 12.87 -12.97 -3.26
N GLY A 115 11.63 -13.41 -3.50
CA GLY A 115 11.09 -13.74 -4.83
C GLY A 115 10.65 -12.53 -5.67
N LEU A 116 11.22 -11.35 -5.44
CA LEU A 116 10.97 -10.15 -6.25
C LEU A 116 11.88 -10.16 -7.49
N GLY A 117 11.64 -11.13 -8.38
CA GLY A 117 12.26 -11.25 -9.70
C GLY A 117 11.36 -10.74 -10.81
#